data_AF-A0A7Y5RE28-F1
#
_entry.id   AF-A0A7Y5RE28-F1
#
_cell.length_a   1.000
_cell.length_b   1.000
_cell.length_c   1.000
_cell.angle_alpha   90.00
_cell.angle_beta   90.00
_cell.angle_gamma   90.00
#
_symmetry.space_group_name_H-M   'P 1'
#
loop_
_entity.id
_entity.type
_entity.pdbx_description
1 polymer ?
#
loop_
_entity_poly.entity_id
_entity_poly.type
_entity_poly.pdbx_seq_one_letter_code
_entity_poly.pdbx_strand_id
1 'polypeptide(L)'
;MRQHSIQTLADIRSIPASRRMPWFSREPLAAALTEAGIRYVWMGDRLGGKPRDPALHGSDGGVDYAAVRATPRFQTGMELLEKTAAASSTAIMCAEEDPMHCHRWLLLGPAMAERHMEVLHIRGDGRVESMAPVQNRLF
;
A
#
# COMPACT_ATOMS: atom_id res chain seq x y z
N MET A 1 12.56 -5.37 -7.24
CA MET A 1 11.95 -6.49 -6.47
C MET A 1 12.94 -7.63 -6.25
N ARG A 2 13.50 -8.24 -7.31
CA ARG A 2 14.51 -9.31 -7.17
C ARG A 2 15.76 -8.89 -6.38
N GLN A 3 16.24 -7.66 -6.59
CA GLN A 3 17.37 -7.09 -5.86
C GLN A 3 17.16 -7.06 -4.33
N HIS A 4 15.91 -6.98 -3.87
CA HIS A 4 15.54 -6.93 -2.45
C HIS A 4 14.89 -8.24 -1.98
N SER A 5 15.03 -9.30 -2.77
CA SER A 5 14.47 -10.62 -2.49
C SER A 5 12.99 -10.60 -2.12
N ILE A 6 12.20 -9.70 -2.72
CA ILE A 6 10.76 -9.60 -2.46
C ILE A 6 10.06 -10.84 -2.99
N GLN A 7 9.35 -11.54 -2.10
CA GLN A 7 8.60 -12.76 -2.39
C GLN A 7 7.11 -12.49 -2.60
N THR A 8 6.56 -11.45 -1.97
CA THR A 8 5.15 -11.09 -2.09
C THR A 8 4.97 -9.62 -2.44
N LEU A 9 4.09 -9.32 -3.41
CA LEU A 9 3.59 -7.98 -3.68
C LEU A 9 2.15 -7.84 -3.20
N ALA A 10 1.94 -7.00 -2.19
CA ALA A 10 0.63 -6.57 -1.73
C ALA A 10 0.18 -5.31 -2.49
N ASP A 11 -0.80 -5.46 -3.38
CA ASP A 11 -1.37 -4.36 -4.16
C ASP A 11 -2.55 -3.75 -3.40
N ILE A 12 -2.35 -2.55 -2.86
CA ILE A 12 -3.36 -1.83 -2.08
C ILE A 12 -4.19 -0.86 -2.93
N ARG A 13 -4.03 -0.87 -4.27
CA ARG A 13 -4.82 0.02 -5.14
C ARG A 13 -6.30 -0.38 -5.08
N SER A 14 -7.17 0.56 -4.70
CA SER A 14 -8.63 0.35 -4.74
C SER A 14 -9.13 -0.09 -6.12
N ILE A 15 -8.49 0.43 -7.17
CA ILE A 15 -8.78 0.10 -8.57
C ILE A 15 -7.44 -0.28 -9.24
N PRO A 16 -7.09 -1.57 -9.30
CA PRO A 16 -5.84 -2.04 -9.88
C PRO A 16 -5.96 -2.15 -11.42
N ALA A 17 -6.35 -1.05 -12.07
CA ALA A 17 -6.51 -0.97 -13.52
C ALA A 17 -5.82 0.28 -14.06
N SER A 18 -5.20 0.17 -15.23
CA SER A 18 -4.55 1.30 -15.90
C SER A 18 -4.80 1.23 -17.40
N ARG A 19 -5.43 2.27 -17.95
CA ARG A 19 -5.63 2.42 -19.39
C ARG A 19 -4.34 2.81 -20.12
N ARG A 20 -3.49 3.62 -19.47
CA ARG A 20 -2.24 4.13 -20.04
C ARG A 20 -1.14 3.07 -20.06
N MET A 21 -1.10 2.22 -19.03
CA MET A 21 -0.10 1.17 -18.86
C MET A 21 -0.81 -0.16 -18.61
N PRO A 22 -1.34 -0.84 -19.64
CA PRO A 22 -2.17 -2.03 -19.48
C PRO A 22 -1.49 -3.15 -18.66
N TRP A 23 -0.16 -3.26 -18.74
CA TRP A 23 0.63 -4.23 -17.98
C TRP A 23 0.63 -4.00 -16.46
N PHE A 24 0.22 -2.82 -15.98
CA PHE A 24 0.00 -2.55 -14.56
C PHE A 24 -1.43 -2.83 -14.10
N SER A 25 -2.32 -3.27 -15.01
CA SER A 25 -3.62 -3.80 -14.62
C SER A 25 -3.44 -5.15 -13.91
N ARG A 26 -4.37 -5.46 -13.01
CA ARG A 26 -4.29 -6.60 -12.08
C ARG A 26 -3.87 -7.91 -12.74
N GLU A 27 -4.56 -8.29 -13.81
CA GLU A 27 -4.38 -9.61 -14.44
C GLU A 27 -3.01 -9.73 -15.12
N PRO A 28 -2.58 -8.82 -16.02
CA PRO A 28 -1.23 -8.84 -16.58
C PRO A 28 -0.13 -8.78 -15.51
N LEU A 29 -0.31 -7.94 -14.49
CA LEU A 29 0.68 -7.78 -13.43
C LEU A 29 0.81 -9.07 -12.59
N ALA A 30 -0.31 -9.69 -12.23
CA ALA A 30 -0.32 -10.94 -11.48
C ALA A 30 0.36 -12.08 -12.27
N ALA A 31 0.10 -12.17 -13.57
CA ALA A 31 0.74 -13.16 -14.44
C ALA A 31 2.27 -12.96 -14.48
N ALA A 32 2.73 -11.75 -14.77
CA ALA A 32 4.16 -11.43 -14.83
C ALA A 32 4.89 -11.66 -13.49
N LEU A 33 4.24 -11.36 -12.35
CA LEU A 33 4.81 -11.61 -11.03
C LEU A 33 4.89 -13.11 -10.73
N THR A 34 3.85 -13.87 -11.10
CA THR A 34 3.82 -15.33 -10.93
C THR A 34 4.95 -15.99 -11.72
N GLU A 35 5.15 -15.60 -12.98
CA GLU A 35 6.28 -16.05 -13.81
C GLU A 35 7.64 -15.70 -13.20
N ALA A 36 7.72 -14.58 -12.48
CA ALA A 36 8.92 -14.14 -11.77
C ALA A 36 9.11 -14.81 -10.40
N GLY A 37 8.22 -15.72 -9.98
CA GLY A 37 8.25 -16.37 -8.67
C GLY A 37 7.82 -15.47 -7.50
N ILE A 38 7.11 -14.37 -7.79
CA ILE A 38 6.62 -13.40 -6.81
C ILE A 38 5.11 -13.59 -6.64
N ARG A 39 4.68 -13.86 -5.41
CA ARG A 39 3.26 -13.96 -5.07
C ARG A 39 2.61 -12.60 -5.20
N TYR A 40 1.48 -12.53 -5.90
CA TYR A 40 0.65 -11.32 -5.96
C TYR A 40 -0.57 -11.47 -5.04
N VAL A 41 -0.80 -10.47 -4.19
CA VAL A 41 -1.98 -10.39 -3.32
C VAL A 41 -2.62 -9.02 -3.47
N TRP A 42 -3.87 -8.97 -3.92
CA TRP A 42 -4.63 -7.72 -3.98
C TRP A 42 -5.37 -7.49 -2.66
N MET A 43 -5.20 -6.30 -2.07
CA MET A 43 -5.79 -5.88 -0.79
C MET A 43 -6.52 -4.53 -0.91
N GLY A 44 -6.84 -4.07 -2.12
CA GLY A 44 -7.44 -2.76 -2.36
C GLY A 44 -8.88 -2.59 -1.85
N ASP A 45 -9.59 -3.69 -1.59
CA ASP A 45 -10.91 -3.70 -0.95
C ASP A 45 -10.83 -3.29 0.55
N ARG A 46 -9.75 -3.68 1.22
CA ARG A 46 -9.53 -3.45 2.65
C ARG A 46 -8.65 -2.25 2.93
N LEU A 47 -7.54 -2.13 2.20
CA LEU A 47 -6.48 -1.15 2.42
C LEU A 47 -6.43 -0.05 1.35
N GLY A 48 -7.39 -0.04 0.43
CA GLY A 48 -7.41 0.95 -0.63
C GLY A 48 -7.81 2.35 -0.17
N GLY A 49 -7.14 3.34 -0.74
CA GLY A 49 -7.32 4.76 -0.42
C GLY A 49 -8.54 5.45 -1.06
N LYS A 50 -9.39 4.73 -1.81
CA LYS A 50 -10.63 5.25 -2.41
C LYS A 50 -11.83 4.45 -1.88
N PRO A 51 -12.34 4.75 -0.67
CA PRO A 51 -13.56 4.13 -0.17
C PRO A 51 -14.75 4.47 -1.09
N ARG A 52 -15.71 3.54 -1.20
CA ARG A 52 -16.98 3.79 -1.90
C ARG A 52 -18.04 4.43 -1.02
N ASP A 53 -17.87 4.32 0.29
CA ASP A 53 -18.82 4.82 1.27
C ASP A 53 -18.71 6.35 1.40
N PRO A 54 -19.78 7.11 1.08
CA PRO A 54 -19.79 8.56 1.23
C PRO A 54 -19.55 9.02 2.69
N ALA A 55 -19.89 8.20 3.69
CA ALA A 55 -19.66 8.52 5.10
C ALA A 55 -18.16 8.56 5.47
N LEU A 56 -17.29 8.03 4.59
CA LEU A 56 -15.84 8.09 4.74
C LEU A 56 -15.22 9.28 4.00
N HIS A 57 -16.02 10.26 3.60
CA HIS A 57 -15.58 11.49 2.97
C HIS A 57 -15.87 12.70 3.88
N GLY A 58 -14.92 13.62 3.94
CA GLY A 58 -15.07 14.89 4.63
C GLY A 58 -16.00 15.85 3.90
N SER A 59 -16.29 16.99 4.53
CA SER A 59 -17.14 18.04 3.96
C SER A 59 -16.57 18.69 2.70
N ASP A 60 -15.27 18.56 2.46
CA ASP A 60 -14.55 19.01 1.27
C ASP A 60 -14.59 17.98 0.11
N GLY A 61 -15.22 16.82 0.33
CA GLY A 61 -15.25 15.71 -0.63
C GLY A 61 -13.96 14.88 -0.65
N GLY A 62 -12.97 15.21 0.17
CA GLY A 62 -11.76 14.42 0.39
C GLY A 62 -12.06 13.15 1.20
N VAL A 63 -11.18 12.15 1.12
CA VAL A 63 -11.31 10.93 1.93
C VAL A 63 -10.89 11.22 3.36
N ASP A 64 -11.75 10.94 4.33
CA ASP A 64 -11.38 10.95 5.74
C ASP A 64 -10.65 9.66 6.10
N TYR A 65 -9.31 9.72 6.03
CA TYR A 65 -8.48 8.56 6.35
C TYR A 65 -8.52 8.14 7.82
N ALA A 66 -8.89 9.02 8.76
CA ALA A 66 -9.07 8.63 10.15
C ALA A 66 -10.34 7.77 10.30
N ALA A 67 -11.45 8.18 9.67
CA ALA A 67 -12.66 7.38 9.61
C ALA A 67 -12.43 6.05 8.88
N VAL A 68 -11.68 6.04 7.77
CA VAL A 68 -11.30 4.80 7.08
C VAL A 68 -10.52 3.85 7.99
N ARG A 69 -9.52 4.36 8.74
CA ARG A 69 -8.75 3.53 9.68
C ARG A 69 -9.63 2.92 10.77
N ALA A 70 -10.65 3.63 11.23
CA ALA A 70 -11.57 3.11 12.25
C ALA A 70 -12.48 1.97 11.74
N THR A 71 -12.57 1.75 10.42
CA THR A 71 -13.45 0.71 9.88
C THR A 71 -12.95 -0.72 10.14
N PRO A 72 -13.84 -1.70 10.40
CA PRO A 72 -13.44 -3.10 10.55
C PRO A 72 -12.71 -3.65 9.33
N ARG A 73 -13.11 -3.26 8.11
CA ARG A 73 -12.45 -3.71 6.87
C ARG A 73 -10.97 -3.33 6.84
N PHE A 74 -10.64 -2.13 7.34
CA PHE A 74 -9.26 -1.64 7.35
C PHE A 74 -8.44 -2.38 8.40
N GLN A 75 -8.98 -2.54 9.61
CA GLN A 75 -8.32 -3.26 10.69
C GLN A 75 -8.00 -4.72 10.30
N THR A 76 -8.97 -5.44 9.73
CA THR A 76 -8.72 -6.80 9.20
C THR A 76 -7.72 -6.80 8.04
N GLY A 77 -7.70 -5.74 7.22
CA GLY A 77 -6.69 -5.57 6.17
C GLY A 77 -5.28 -5.46 6.72
N MET A 78 -5.10 -4.69 7.80
CA MET A 78 -3.80 -4.52 8.46
C MET A 78 -3.32 -5.82 9.09
N GLU A 79 -4.20 -6.55 9.79
CA GLU A 79 -3.86 -7.87 10.35
C GLU A 79 -3.41 -8.86 9.25
N LEU A 80 -4.08 -8.86 8.10
CA LEU A 80 -3.71 -9.71 6.97
C LEU A 80 -2.34 -9.31 6.39
N LEU A 81 -2.09 -8.01 6.27
CA LEU A 81 -0.83 -7.47 5.79
C LEU A 81 0.33 -7.83 6.73
N GLU A 82 0.13 -7.68 8.05
CA GLU A 82 1.10 -8.10 9.08
C GLU A 82 1.43 -9.59 8.97
N LYS A 83 0.41 -10.46 8.90
CA LYS A 83 0.60 -11.90 8.72
C LYS A 83 1.36 -12.23 7.43
N THR A 84 1.07 -11.50 6.36
CA THR A 84 1.74 -11.69 5.06
C THR A 84 3.21 -11.28 5.13
N ALA A 85 3.50 -10.15 5.79
CA ALA A 85 4.85 -9.64 5.99
C ALA A 85 5.67 -10.52 6.95
N ALA A 86 5.04 -11.10 7.97
CA ALA A 86 5.69 -12.05 8.89
C ALA A 86 6.04 -13.39 8.20
N ALA A 87 5.25 -13.81 7.21
CA ALA A 87 5.46 -15.06 6.48
C ALA A 87 6.43 -14.94 5.29
N SER A 88 6.61 -13.74 4.73
CA SER A 88 7.42 -13.52 3.52
C SER A 88 7.86 -12.07 3.35
N SER A 89 8.99 -11.85 2.68
CA SER A 89 9.45 -10.51 2.30
C SER A 89 8.42 -9.82 1.40
N THR A 90 7.68 -8.87 1.98
CA THR A 90 6.49 -8.29 1.36
C THR A 90 6.73 -6.84 0.98
N ALA A 91 6.49 -6.50 -0.29
CA ALA A 91 6.42 -5.12 -0.75
C ALA A 91 4.96 -4.68 -0.92
N ILE A 92 4.68 -3.40 -0.67
CA ILE A 92 3.35 -2.80 -0.86
C ILE A 92 3.40 -1.86 -2.06
N MET A 93 2.38 -1.94 -2.92
CA MET A 93 2.26 -1.10 -4.12
C MET A 93 1.02 -0.21 -4.09
N CYS A 94 1.25 1.10 -4.29
CA CYS A 94 0.25 2.14 -4.54
C CYS A 94 0.21 2.48 -6.05
N ALA A 95 -0.76 3.31 -6.47
CA ALA A 95 -0.83 3.85 -7.83
C ALA A 95 0.06 5.09 -8.06
N GLU A 96 0.56 5.71 -6.98
CA GLU A 96 1.34 6.95 -7.01
C GLU A 96 2.82 6.67 -6.69
N GLU A 97 3.70 7.41 -7.39
CA GLU A 97 5.16 7.32 -7.20
C GLU A 97 5.62 8.05 -5.93
N ASP A 98 5.02 9.21 -5.62
CA ASP A 98 5.41 10.01 -4.46
C ASP A 98 4.69 9.50 -3.18
N PRO A 99 5.44 8.97 -2.20
CA PRO A 99 4.85 8.52 -0.94
C PRO A 99 4.23 9.67 -0.15
N MET A 100 4.69 10.92 -0.26
CA MET A 100 4.19 12.04 0.54
C MET A 100 2.77 12.48 0.16
N HIS A 101 2.31 12.12 -1.03
CA HIS A 101 0.97 12.46 -1.55
C HIS A 101 0.10 11.22 -1.78
N CYS A 102 0.57 10.01 -1.44
CA CYS A 102 -0.20 8.77 -1.58
C CYS A 102 -0.89 8.38 -0.26
N HIS A 103 -2.07 7.74 -0.38
CA HIS A 103 -2.73 7.00 0.70
C HIS A 103 -1.82 5.97 1.42
N ARG A 104 -0.76 5.47 0.78
CA ARG A 104 0.25 4.63 1.43
C ARG A 104 0.84 5.33 2.66
N TRP A 105 1.05 6.64 2.58
CA TRP A 105 1.48 7.43 3.73
C TRP A 105 0.29 7.86 4.58
N LEU A 106 -0.71 8.53 4.00
CA LEU A 106 -1.79 9.17 4.78
C LEU A 106 -2.74 8.16 5.47
N LEU A 107 -2.94 6.99 4.87
CA LEU A 107 -3.81 5.94 5.39
C LEU A 107 -3.00 4.87 6.15
N LEU A 108 -2.02 4.23 5.48
CA LEU A 108 -1.29 3.09 6.07
C LEU A 108 -0.15 3.53 7.00
N GLY A 109 0.49 4.67 6.76
CA GLY A 109 1.64 5.14 7.55
C GLY A 109 1.36 5.23 9.05
N PRO A 110 0.33 5.98 9.50
CA PRO A 110 -0.07 6.03 10.91
C PRO A 110 -0.40 4.64 11.48
N ALA A 111 -1.16 3.83 10.73
CA ALA A 111 -1.54 2.49 11.18
C ALA A 111 -0.34 1.56 11.38
N MET A 112 0.66 1.62 10.48
CA MET A 112 1.91 0.88 10.57
C MET A 112 2.78 1.35 11.73
N ALA A 113 2.85 2.66 11.97
CA ALA A 113 3.59 3.24 13.08
C ALA A 113 3.01 2.82 14.43
N GLU A 114 1.68 2.86 14.60
CA GLU A 114 0.96 2.35 15.78
C GLU A 114 1.24 0.86 16.05
N ARG A 115 1.60 0.11 15.02
CA ARG A 115 1.90 -1.34 15.07
C ARG A 115 3.39 -1.65 15.13
N HIS A 116 4.24 -0.62 15.27
CA HIS A 116 5.70 -0.75 15.28
C HIS A 116 6.27 -1.48 14.04
N MET A 117 5.58 -1.37 12.90
CA MET A 117 6.09 -1.90 11.63
C MET A 117 7.12 -0.94 11.04
N GLU A 118 8.32 -1.43 10.77
CA GLU A 118 9.31 -0.66 10.00
C GLU A 118 8.89 -0.59 8.53
N VAL A 119 8.81 0.62 7.99
CA VAL A 119 8.48 0.85 6.58
C VAL A 119 9.74 1.27 5.84
N LEU A 120 10.05 0.52 4.79
CA LEU A 120 11.13 0.83 3.86
C LEU A 120 10.54 1.20 2.49
N HIS A 121 11.09 2.24 1.87
CA HIS A 121 10.71 2.70 0.55
C HIS A 121 11.73 2.24 -0.50
N ILE A 122 11.30 1.37 -1.42
CA ILE A 122 12.08 1.01 -2.60
C ILE A 122 11.79 2.06 -3.68
N ARG A 123 12.80 2.86 -4.03
CA ARG A 123 12.73 3.89 -5.07
C ARG A 123 12.88 3.27 -6.47
N GLY A 124 12.59 4.05 -7.52
CA GLY A 124 12.64 3.58 -8.92
C GLY A 124 14.03 3.13 -9.39
N ASP A 125 15.09 3.66 -8.79
CA ASP A 125 16.49 3.26 -8.99
C ASP A 125 16.90 2.02 -8.17
N GLY A 126 15.98 1.46 -7.39
CA GLY A 126 16.22 0.31 -6.51
C GLY A 126 16.83 0.69 -5.15
N ARG A 127 17.08 1.97 -4.85
CA ARG A 127 17.55 2.39 -3.53
C ARG A 127 16.47 2.16 -2.47
N VAL A 128 16.88 1.76 -1.27
CA VAL A 128 16.01 1.60 -0.11
C VAL A 128 16.20 2.78 0.82
N GLU A 129 15.10 3.46 1.15
CA GLU A 129 15.07 4.55 2.13
C GLU A 129 14.24 4.12 3.33
N SER A 130 14.83 4.16 4.52
CA SER A 130 14.09 3.96 5.75
C SER A 130 13.14 5.13 5.97
N MET A 131 11.93 4.83 6.40
CA MET A 131 11.01 5.82 6.96
C MET A 131 11.50 6.21 8.36
N ALA A 132 12.65 6.90 8.46
CA ALA A 132 13.04 7.56 9.71
C ALA A 132 11.90 8.50 10.11
N PRO A 133 11.60 8.68 11.42
CA PRO A 133 10.39 9.36 11.84
C PRO A 133 10.34 10.73 11.16
N VAL A 134 9.30 10.95 10.39
CA VAL A 134 8.91 12.28 9.88
C VAL A 134 8.40 13.12 11.05
N GLN A 135 9.10 13.09 12.19
CA GLN A 135 8.99 14.08 13.25
C GLN A 135 9.83 15.33 12.93
N ASN A 136 10.70 15.28 11.91
CA ASN A 136 11.65 16.37 11.64
C ASN A 136 11.58 16.96 10.23
N ARG A 137 10.46 16.80 9.50
CA ARG A 137 10.23 17.48 8.21
C ARG A 137 8.93 18.30 8.15
N LEU A 138 8.33 18.55 9.31
CA LEU A 138 7.27 19.54 9.51
C LEU A 138 7.80 20.64 10.44
N PHE A 139 8.88 21.29 10.04
CA PHE A 139 9.31 22.60 10.51
C PHE A 139 9.89 23.35 9.31
#